data_AF-A0AAI8XC14-F1
#
_entry.id   AF-A0AAI8XC14-F1
#
_cell.length_a   1.000
_cell.length_b   1.000
_cell.length_c   1.000
_cell.angle_alpha   90.00
_cell.angle_beta   90.00
_cell.angle_gamma   90.00
#
_symmetry.space_group_name_H-M   'P 1'
#
loop_
_entity.id
_entity.type
_entity.pdbx_description
1 polymer ?
#
loop_
_entity_poly.entity_id
_entity_poly.type
_entity_poly.pdbx_seq_one_letter_code
_entity_poly.pdbx_strand_id
1 'polypeptide(L)'
;MGAAGNAEVLSTVLREKLICDCGRTGYLKLREDDQPLSGTWESYSLEGFNGGSLTITSSGNIPGDKLAYLRPLCPQCRQWGRVKYATRT
;
A
#
# COMPACT_ATOMS: atom_id res chain seq x y z
N MET A 1 26.64 12.58 25.89
CA MET A 1 25.41 11.90 26.35
C MET A 1 24.86 11.07 25.19
N GLY A 2 24.59 9.79 25.44
CA GLY A 2 24.35 8.76 24.42
C GLY A 2 23.08 8.97 23.61
N ALA A 3 23.21 8.78 22.30
CA ALA A 3 22.11 8.73 21.35
C ALA A 3 21.19 7.54 21.68
N ALA A 4 19.88 7.80 21.69
CA ALA A 4 18.87 6.76 21.74
C ALA A 4 19.03 5.86 20.51
N GLY A 5 19.48 4.63 20.74
CA GLY A 5 19.46 3.55 19.75
C GLY A 5 18.00 3.23 19.45
N ASN A 6 17.47 3.87 18.42
CA ASN A 6 16.21 3.45 17.81
C ASN A 6 16.52 2.17 17.07
N ALA A 7 15.88 1.07 17.47
CA ALA A 7 15.87 -0.14 16.67
C ALA A 7 15.31 0.24 15.29
N GLU A 8 16.20 0.33 14.30
CA GLU A 8 15.84 0.55 12.90
C GLU A 8 15.15 -0.73 12.44
N VAL A 9 13.84 -0.79 12.65
CA VAL A 9 12.99 -1.78 12.00
C VAL A 9 13.20 -1.56 10.51
N LEU A 10 13.86 -2.51 9.83
CA LEU A 10 14.05 -2.54 8.39
C LEU A 10 12.67 -2.77 7.74
N SER A 11 11.82 -1.75 7.77
CA SER A 11 10.54 -1.79 7.09
C SER A 11 10.74 -1.28 5.67
N THR A 12 10.72 -2.19 4.69
CA THR A 12 10.76 -1.79 3.29
C THR A 12 9.42 -1.12 2.95
N VAL A 13 9.46 0.18 2.63
CA VAL A 13 8.27 0.92 2.19
C VAL A 13 8.29 1.04 0.68
N LEU A 14 7.53 0.17 0.01
CA LEU A 14 7.29 0.26 -1.42
C LEU A 14 6.14 1.23 -1.72
N ARG A 15 6.27 1.98 -2.81
CA ARG A 15 5.26 2.94 -3.27
C ARG A 15 4.98 2.70 -4.74
N GLU A 16 3.80 2.20 -5.04
CA GLU A 16 3.35 2.04 -6.42
C GLU A 16 2.47 3.22 -6.82
N LYS A 17 2.79 3.86 -7.94
CA LYS A 17 2.01 5.00 -8.42
C LYS A 17 0.65 4.52 -8.91
N LEU A 18 -0.40 5.18 -8.44
CA LEU A 18 -1.77 4.97 -8.86
C LEU A 18 -2.26 6.18 -9.65
N ILE A 19 -3.03 5.92 -10.70
CA ILE A 19 -3.67 6.95 -11.51
C ILE A 19 -5.15 6.64 -11.66
N CYS A 20 -5.97 7.67 -11.47
CA CYS A 20 -7.39 7.62 -11.80
C CYS A 20 -7.60 8.09 -13.23
N ASP A 21 -8.60 7.54 -13.91
CA ASP A 21 -9.00 7.99 -15.26
C ASP A 21 -9.36 9.49 -15.32
N CYS A 22 -9.68 10.13 -14.18
CA CYS A 22 -9.89 11.59 -14.12
C CYS A 22 -8.60 12.42 -14.07
N GLY A 23 -7.42 11.78 -14.17
CA GLY A 23 -6.09 12.42 -14.13
C GLY A 23 -5.49 12.60 -12.74
N ARG A 24 -6.22 12.30 -11.65
CA ARG A 24 -5.67 12.36 -10.30
C ARG A 24 -4.69 11.22 -10.09
N THR A 25 -3.56 11.55 -9.47
CA THR A 25 -2.54 10.57 -9.10
C THR A 25 -2.47 10.41 -7.58
N GLY A 26 -1.95 9.27 -7.16
CA GLY A 26 -1.71 8.92 -5.76
C GLY A 26 -0.77 7.72 -5.71
N TYR A 27 -0.70 7.06 -4.57
CA TYR A 27 0.21 5.94 -4.36
C TYR A 27 -0.44 4.83 -3.55
N LEU A 28 -0.14 3.58 -3.90
CA LEU A 28 -0.31 2.44 -3.03
C LEU A 28 0.97 2.29 -2.22
N LYS A 29 0.87 2.52 -0.91
CA LYS A 29 1.97 2.27 0.02
C LYS A 29 1.89 0.83 0.49
N LEU A 30 2.97 0.11 0.30
CA LEU A 30 3.23 -1.18 0.91
C LEU A 30 4.29 -0.97 1.99
N ARG A 31 4.04 -1.52 3.18
CA ARG A 31 5.02 -1.64 4.25
C ARG A 31 5.22 -3.11 4.53
N GLU A 32 6.41 -3.61 4.22
CA GLU A 32 6.87 -4.93 4.60
C GLU A 32 7.69 -4.81 5.87
N ASP A 33 7.45 -5.69 6.84
CA ASP A 33 8.30 -5.79 8.02
C ASP A 33 9.27 -6.95 7.84
N ASP A 34 10.56 -6.64 7.65
CA ASP A 34 11.61 -7.64 7.42
C ASP A 34 12.11 -8.24 8.75
N GLN A 35 11.19 -8.56 9.67
CA GLN A 35 11.58 -9.14 10.95
C GLN A 35 11.98 -10.61 10.76
N PRO A 36 13.19 -11.02 11.21
CA PRO A 36 13.79 -12.32 10.87
C PRO A 36 13.09 -13.54 11.48
N LEU A 37 11.97 -13.41 12.20
CA LEU A 37 11.41 -14.47 13.04
C LEU A 37 9.88 -14.61 13.02
N SER A 38 9.10 -13.82 12.27
CA SER A 38 7.63 -13.82 12.44
C SER A 38 6.83 -13.53 11.18
N GLY A 39 6.92 -14.43 10.19
CA GLY A 39 6.00 -14.49 9.06
C GLY A 39 6.05 -13.29 8.12
N THR A 40 5.53 -13.45 6.91
CA THR A 40 5.36 -12.32 5.98
C THR A 40 4.29 -11.38 6.54
N TRP A 41 4.71 -10.22 7.06
CA TRP A 41 3.82 -9.12 7.42
C TRP A 41 3.92 -8.03 6.36
N GLU A 42 2.81 -7.77 5.66
CA GLU A 42 2.69 -6.76 4.62
C GLU A 42 1.46 -5.89 4.90
N SER A 43 1.62 -4.58 4.95
CA SER A 43 0.51 -3.64 5.10
C SER A 43 0.40 -2.72 3.90
N TYR A 44 -0.79 -2.69 3.29
CA TYR A 44 -1.14 -1.93 2.11
C TYR A 44 -2.10 -0.80 2.48
N SER A 45 -1.78 0.42 2.04
CA SER A 45 -2.54 1.64 2.33
C SER A 45 -2.57 2.57 1.12
N LEU A 46 -3.67 3.30 0.94
CA LEU A 46 -3.81 4.28 -0.15
C LEU A 46 -3.37 5.67 0.29
N GLU A 47 -2.64 6.37 -0.58
CA GLU A 47 -2.29 7.79 -0.45
C GLU A 47 -2.86 8.57 -1.64
N GLY A 48 -3.55 9.69 -1.37
CA GLY A 48 -4.19 10.52 -2.40
C GLY A 48 -5.55 10.00 -2.89
N PHE A 49 -5.93 8.80 -2.46
CA PHE A 49 -7.23 8.15 -2.68
C PHE A 49 -7.85 7.75 -1.34
N ASN A 50 -9.18 7.73 -1.25
CA ASN A 50 -9.89 7.18 -0.10
C ASN A 50 -10.10 5.68 -0.33
N GLY A 51 -10.13 4.87 0.72
CA GLY A 51 -10.41 3.44 0.59
C GLY A 51 -10.05 2.68 1.85
N GLY A 52 -10.03 1.36 1.74
CA GLY A 52 -9.62 0.48 2.84
C GLY A 52 -8.10 0.42 3.01
N SER A 53 -7.70 -0.37 3.99
CA SER A 53 -6.34 -0.88 4.16
C SER A 53 -6.39 -2.41 4.13
N LEU A 54 -5.30 -3.03 3.71
CA LEU A 54 -5.15 -4.48 3.68
C LEU A 54 -3.89 -4.85 4.44
N THR A 55 -4.01 -5.71 5.45
CA THR A 55 -2.87 -6.25 6.19
C THR A 55 -2.82 -7.75 5.97
N ILE A 56 -1.70 -8.22 5.46
CA ILE A 56 -1.39 -9.62 5.22
C ILE A 56 -0.40 -10.03 6.30
N THR A 57 -0.75 -11.05 7.09
CA THR A 57 0.08 -11.55 8.19
C THR A 57 0.51 -13.00 7.99
N SER A 58 0.06 -13.62 6.89
CA SER A 58 0.36 -15.01 6.54
C SER A 58 0.31 -15.20 5.03
N SER A 59 1.24 -15.99 4.51
CA SER A 59 1.42 -16.29 3.08
C SER A 59 0.29 -17.10 2.43
N GLY A 60 -0.70 -17.57 3.21
CA GLY A 60 -1.80 -18.41 2.71
C GLY A 60 -2.98 -17.69 2.07
N ASN A 61 -3.12 -16.36 2.22
CA ASN A 61 -4.29 -15.64 1.72
C ASN A 61 -3.94 -14.24 1.21
N ILE A 62 -3.05 -14.18 0.22
CA ILE A 62 -2.70 -12.94 -0.48
C ILE A 62 -3.73 -12.75 -1.61
N PRO A 63 -4.56 -11.70 -1.57
CA PRO A 63 -5.48 -11.44 -2.67
C PRO A 63 -4.71 -11.09 -3.93
N GLY A 64 -5.05 -11.74 -5.04
CA GLY A 64 -4.40 -11.51 -6.35
C GLY A 64 -4.58 -10.07 -6.85
N ASP A 65 -5.70 -9.43 -6.53
CA ASP A 65 -5.96 -8.03 -6.84
C ASP A 65 -6.14 -7.22 -5.53
N LYS A 66 -5.02 -6.65 -5.07
CA LYS A 66 -4.98 -5.82 -3.86
C LYS A 66 -5.80 -4.54 -4.04
N LEU A 67 -5.83 -4.00 -5.26
CA LEU A 67 -6.56 -2.78 -5.58
C LEU A 67 -8.07 -2.99 -5.49
N ALA A 68 -8.57 -4.15 -5.94
CA ALA A 68 -9.96 -4.55 -5.78
C ALA A 68 -10.37 -4.65 -4.30
N TYR A 69 -9.49 -5.13 -3.42
CA TYR A 69 -9.73 -5.19 -1.98
C TYR A 69 -9.76 -3.80 -1.33
N LEU A 70 -8.79 -2.95 -1.67
CA LEU A 70 -8.68 -1.59 -1.12
C LEU A 70 -9.82 -0.69 -1.58
N ARG A 71 -10.49 -1.03 -2.70
CA ARG A 71 -11.59 -0.27 -3.31
C ARG A 71 -11.28 1.23 -3.30
N PRO A 72 -10.24 1.69 -4.01
CA PRO A 72 -9.90 3.11 -4.03
C PRO A 72 -11.03 3.95 -4.63
N LEU A 73 -11.52 4.90 -3.83
CA LEU A 73 -12.39 6.00 -4.18
C LEU A 73 -11.54 7.21 -4.55
N CYS A 74 -11.71 7.68 -5.77
CA CYS A 74 -11.12 8.95 -6.17
C CYS A 74 -11.89 10.12 -5.53
N PRO A 75 -11.24 11.00 -4.75
CA PRO A 75 -11.92 12.14 -4.13
C PRO A 75 -12.40 13.17 -5.16
N GLN A 76 -11.82 13.18 -6.36
CA GLN A 76 -12.15 14.14 -7.42
C GLN A 76 -13.39 13.72 -8.22
N CYS A 77 -13.44 12.48 -8.74
CA CYS A 77 -14.60 11.98 -9.49
C CYS A 77 -15.62 11.23 -8.63
N ARG A 78 -15.30 10.93 -7.36
CA ARG A 78 -16.15 10.17 -6.43
C ARG A 78 -16.59 8.81 -6.97
N GLN A 79 -15.74 8.18 -7.78
CA GLN A 79 -15.99 6.85 -8.36
C GLN A 79 -15.02 5.80 -7.83
N TRP A 80 -15.58 4.62 -7.61
CA TRP A 80 -14.86 3.40 -7.21
C TRP A 80 -14.32 2.67 -8.44
N GLY A 81 -13.17 2.01 -8.32
CA GLY A 81 -12.67 1.09 -9.36
C GLY A 81 -12.15 1.76 -10.64
N ARG A 82 -12.06 3.09 -10.67
CA ARG A 82 -11.44 3.85 -11.78
C ARG A 82 -9.98 4.23 -11.53
N VAL A 83 -9.40 3.70 -10.45
CA VAL A 83 -7.99 3.88 -10.10
C VAL A 83 -7.25 2.63 -10.56
N LYS A 84 -6.11 2.82 -11.21
CA LYS A 84 -5.28 1.75 -11.79
C LYS A 84 -3.82 2.00 -11.41
N TYR A 85 -3.01 0.95 -11.45
CA TYR A 85 -1.56 1.11 -11.38
C TYR A 85 -1.09 1.93 -12.58
N ALA A 86 -0.26 2.94 -12.33
CA ALA A 86 0.45 3.62 -13.39
C ALA A 86 1.50 2.65 -13.92
N THR A 87 1.19 1.95 -15.00
CA THR A 87 2.11 1.04 -15.68
C THR A 87 3.41 1.78 -15.95
N ARG A 88 4.55 1.19 -15.56
CA ARG A 88 5.88 1.65 -15.96
C ARG A 88 6.02 1.35 -17.46
N THR A 89 5.59 2.30 -18.30
CA THR A 89 6.11 2.40 -19.67
C THR A 89 7.60 2.68 -19.64
#